data_AF-A0A8S4RFY1-F1
#
_entry.id   AF-A0A8S4RFY1-F1
#
_cell.length_a   1.000
_cell.length_b   1.000
_cell.length_c   1.000
_cell.angle_alpha   90.00
_cell.angle_beta   90.00
_cell.angle_gamma   90.00
#
_symmetry.space_group_name_H-M   'P 1'
#
loop_
_entity.id
_entity.type
_entity.pdbx_description
1 polymer ?
#
loop_
_entity_poly.entity_id
_entity_poly.type
_entity_poly.pdbx_seq_one_letter_code
_entity_poly.pdbx_strand_id
1 'polypeptide(L)' 'MVANYGPQWAGHVARRTDGRWGLKVLEWRPRTGKRSLGRPPTRWTDDIRRVAVSRWRQAAQDRVLWNSLQKTYVQQRIG' A
#
# COMPACT_ATOMS: atom_id res chain seq x y z
N MET A 1 -18.65 -10.33 -3.99
CA MET A 1 -18.11 -8.97 -3.71
C MET A 1 -16.74 -9.15 -3.07
N VAL A 2 -15.64 -8.95 -3.80
CA VAL A 2 -14.29 -9.08 -3.22
C VAL A 2 -13.94 -7.76 -2.55
N ALA A 3 -13.73 -7.82 -1.24
CA ALA A 3 -13.53 -6.63 -0.46
C ALA A 3 -12.07 -6.13 -0.55
N ASN A 4 -11.89 -4.93 -1.07
CA ASN A 4 -10.59 -4.35 -1.44
C ASN A 4 -10.03 -3.40 -0.37
N TYR A 5 -10.09 -3.82 0.88
CA TYR A 5 -9.85 -2.91 2.01
C TYR A 5 -8.43 -2.33 2.04
N GLY A 6 -7.40 -3.07 1.63
CA GLY A 6 -6.00 -2.62 1.72
C GLY A 6 -5.65 -1.44 0.80
N PRO A 7 -5.76 -1.60 -0.54
CA PRO A 7 -5.45 -0.52 -1.48
C PRO A 7 -6.42 0.67 -1.40
N GLN A 8 -7.68 0.46 -1.02
CA GLN A 8 -8.65 1.54 -0.86
C GLN A 8 -8.31 2.40 0.35
N TRP A 9 -8.03 1.74 1.48
CA TRP A 9 -7.58 2.42 2.69
C TRP A 9 -6.23 3.12 2.48
N ALA A 10 -5.26 2.49 1.83
CA ALA A 10 -3.96 3.11 1.54
C ALA A 10 -4.07 4.38 0.68
N GLY A 11 -4.91 4.36 -0.36
CA GLY A 11 -5.18 5.55 -1.17
C GLY A 11 -5.92 6.63 -0.41
N HIS A 12 -6.89 6.24 0.43
CA HIS A 12 -7.59 7.17 1.31
C HIS A 12 -6.63 7.88 2.26
N VAL A 13 -5.75 7.14 2.93
CA VAL A 13 -4.77 7.70 3.87
C VAL A 13 -3.69 8.53 3.15
N ALA A 14 -3.23 8.12 1.97
CA ALA A 14 -2.23 8.88 1.20
C ALA A 14 -2.73 10.26 0.72
N ARG A 15 -4.04 10.41 0.50
CA ARG A 15 -4.68 11.69 0.10
C ARG A 15 -5.01 12.59 1.28
N ARG A 16 -4.87 12.10 2.51
CA ARG A 16 -5.15 12.90 3.70
C ARG A 16 -3.99 13.83 4.02
N THR A 17 -4.32 15.08 4.27
CA THR A 17 -3.37 16.14 4.65
C THR A 17 -3.45 16.48 6.15
N ASP A 18 -4.33 15.83 6.91
CA ASP A 18 -4.66 16.18 8.29
C ASP A 18 -3.68 15.64 9.34
N GLY A 19 -2.49 15.20 8.93
CA GLY A 19 -1.38 14.85 9.82
C GLY A 19 -1.63 13.65 10.76
N ARG A 20 -2.74 12.92 10.61
CA ARG A 20 -3.07 11.80 11.51
C ARG A 20 -2.09 10.63 11.33
N TRP A 21 -1.99 9.82 12.39
CA TRP A 21 -1.03 8.72 12.53
C TRP A 21 -1.10 7.65 11.42
N GLY A 22 -2.19 7.58 10.65
CA GLY A 22 -2.35 6.61 9.56
C GLY A 22 -1.21 6.67 8.54
N LEU A 23 -0.75 7.87 8.18
CA LEU A 23 0.39 8.02 7.27
C LEU A 23 1.69 7.55 7.93
N LYS A 24 1.87 7.85 9.22
CA LYS A 24 3.03 7.39 10.00
C LYS A 24 3.09 5.87 10.05
N VAL A 25 1.96 5.19 10.19
CA VAL A 25 1.88 3.71 10.20
C VAL A 25 2.16 3.12 8.82
N LEU A 26 1.71 3.75 7.74
CA LEU A 26 2.06 3.35 6.36
C LEU A 26 3.56 3.46 6.09
N GLU A 27 4.18 4.51 6.61
CA GLU A 27 5.60 4.81 6.39
C GLU A 27 6.53 4.15 7.40
N TRP A 28 5.97 3.63 8.50
CA TRP A 28 6.74 3.13 9.62
C TRP A 28 7.71 2.02 9.16
N ARG A 29 9.01 2.29 9.37
CA ARG A 29 10.06 1.30 9.21
C ARG A 29 10.79 1.18 10.55
N PRO A 30 10.83 -0.02 11.17
CA PRO A 30 11.75 -0.22 12.27
C PRO A 30 13.17 -0.08 11.70
N ARG A 31 13.91 0.92 12.22
CA ARG A 31 15.30 1.23 11.82
C ARG A 31 16.32 0.36 12.56
N THR A 32 15.87 -0.36 13.60
CA THR A 32 16.70 -1.16 14.50
C THR A 32 16.05 -2.52 14.74
N GLY A 33 16.86 -3.59 14.69
CA GLY A 33 16.47 -4.98 15.00
C GLY A 33 16.71 -5.98 13.87
N LYS A 34 17.29 -7.15 14.20
CA LYS A 34 17.30 -8.33 13.32
C LYS A 34 15.94 -9.03 13.44
N ARG A 35 15.25 -9.24 12.31
CA ARG A 35 13.98 -10.02 12.29
C ARG A 35 14.28 -11.52 12.35
N SER A 36 13.41 -12.30 12.98
CA SER A 36 13.51 -13.75 13.01
C SER A 36 13.50 -14.35 11.59
N LEU A 37 14.35 -15.35 11.38
CA LEU A 37 14.38 -16.15 10.16
C LEU A 37 13.07 -16.95 10.06
N GLY A 38 12.40 -16.92 8.91
CA GLY A 38 11.21 -17.74 8.63
C GLY A 38 9.99 -16.98 8.08
N ARG A 39 9.89 -15.66 8.27
CA ARG A 39 8.86 -14.85 7.61
C ARG A 39 9.45 -14.08 6.43
N PRO A 40 8.85 -14.11 5.23
CA PRO A 40 9.30 -13.30 4.12
C PRO A 40 9.44 -11.83 4.55
N PRO A 41 10.48 -11.11 4.08
CA PRO A 41 10.66 -9.69 4.40
C PRO A 41 9.53 -8.81 3.83
N THR A 42 8.62 -9.41 3.07
CA THR A 42 7.48 -8.79 2.39
C THR A 42 6.50 -8.19 3.38
N ARG A 43 6.34 -6.88 3.30
CA ARG A 43 5.27 -6.14 3.99
C ARG A 43 4.08 -6.02 3.04
N TRP A 44 2.90 -5.82 3.59
CA TRP A 44 1.71 -5.52 2.81
C TRP A 44 1.88 -4.26 1.91
N THR A 45 2.70 -3.28 2.34
CA THR A 45 3.06 -2.11 1.50
C THR A 45 3.94 -2.47 0.32
N ASP A 46 4.68 -3.57 0.40
CA ASP A 46 5.51 -4.03 -0.71
C ASP A 46 4.64 -4.62 -1.82
N ASP A 47 3.48 -5.19 -1.50
CA ASP A 47 2.48 -5.59 -2.50
C ASP A 47 1.93 -4.38 -3.25
N ILE A 48 1.69 -3.27 -2.53
CA ILE A 48 1.31 -2.00 -3.16
C ILE A 48 2.45 -1.48 -4.03
N ARG A 49 3.70 -1.49 -3.57
CA ARG A 49 4.85 -1.05 -4.37
C ARG A 49 5.07 -1.89 -5.62
N ARG A 50 4.78 -3.19 -5.54
CA ARG A 50 4.90 -4.13 -6.66
C ARG A 50 3.95 -3.78 -7.80
N VAL A 51 2.77 -3.27 -7.48
CA VAL A 51 1.71 -2.95 -8.46
C VAL A 51 1.67 -1.46 -8.81
N ALA A 52 1.76 -0.57 -7.81
CA ALA A 52 1.50 0.86 -7.92
C ALA A 52 2.72 1.74 -8.23
N VAL A 53 3.81 1.13 -8.72
CA VAL A 53 5.09 1.80 -9.04
C VAL A 53 5.81 2.32 -7.77
N SER A 54 7.13 2.52 -7.85
CA SER A 54 8.00 3.00 -6.75
C SER A 54 7.44 4.24 -6.00
N ARG A 55 6.67 5.08 -6.68
CA ARG A 55 6.05 6.31 -6.15
C ARG A 55 4.53 6.21 -5.93
N TRP A 56 4.05 5.09 -5.38
CA TRP A 56 2.62 4.84 -5.11
C TRP A 56 1.88 5.98 -4.38
N ARG A 57 2.56 6.78 -3.52
CA ARG A 57 1.95 7.95 -2.86
C ARG A 57 1.54 9.05 -3.85
N GLN A 58 2.32 9.25 -4.91
CA GLN A 58 2.01 10.21 -5.96
C GLN A 58 0.92 9.65 -6.87
N ALA A 59 1.03 8.36 -7.22
CA ALA A 59 -0.01 7.67 -7.98
C ALA A 59 -1.36 7.64 -7.25
N ALA A 60 -1.36 7.61 -5.90
CA ALA A 60 -2.57 7.68 -5.10
C ALA A 60 -3.26 9.05 -5.11
N GLN A 61 -2.58 10.14 -5.50
CA GLN A 61 -3.22 11.44 -5.66
C GLN A 61 -4.11 11.46 -6.90
N ASP A 62 -3.68 10.82 -7.98
CA ASP A 62 -4.48 10.61 -9.18
C ASP A 62 -5.49 9.48 -8.93
N ARG A 63 -6.77 9.83 -8.81
CA ARG A 63 -7.84 8.85 -8.55
C ARG A 63 -8.04 7.86 -9.70
N VAL A 64 -7.80 8.27 -10.94
CA VAL A 64 -8.00 7.43 -12.13
C VAL A 64 -6.88 6.40 -12.19
N LEU A 65 -5.63 6.85 -12.07
CA LEU A 65 -4.46 5.98 -11.98
C LEU A 65 -4.56 5.05 -10.76
N TRP A 66 -4.98 5.56 -9.61
CA TRP A 66 -5.14 4.72 -8.41
C TRP A 66 -6.19 3.62 -8.60
N ASN A 67 -7.34 3.94 -9.22
CA ASN A 67 -8.38 2.95 -9.47
C ASN A 67 -7.95 1.85 -10.46
N SER A 68 -7.14 2.19 -11.48
CA SER A 68 -6.62 1.16 -12.41
C SER A 68 -5.63 0.23 -11.71
N LEU A 69 -4.75 0.77 -10.87
CA LEU A 69 -3.80 0.01 -10.05
C LEU A 69 -4.48 -0.89 -9.01
N GLN A 70 -5.62 -0.46 -8.46
CA GLN A 70 -6.42 -1.29 -7.56
C GLN A 70 -7.02 -2.50 -8.29
N LYS A 71 -7.52 -2.31 -9.52
CA LYS A 71 -8.09 -3.39 -10.33
C LYS A 71 -7.02 -4.42 -10.71
N THR A 72 -5.82 -3.97 -11.09
CA THR A 72 -4.71 -4.89 -11.41
C THR A 72 -4.21 -5.64 -10.18
N TYR A 73 -4.16 -5.00 -9.01
CA TYR A 73 -3.84 -5.67 -7.74
C TYR A 73 -4.81 -6.81 -7.42
N VAL A 74 -6.11 -6.61 -7.63
CA VAL A 74 -7.14 -7.64 -7.42
C VAL A 74 -6.96 -8.82 -8.35
N GLN A 75 -6.73 -8.54 -9.64
CA GLN A 75 -6.54 -9.57 -10.67
C GLN A 75 -5.31 -10.45 -10.37
N GLN A 76 -4.19 -9.85 -9.96
CA GLN A 76 -2.98 -10.61 -9.57
C GLN A 76 -3.12 -11.42 -8.30
N ARG A 77 -4.11 -11.12 -7.45
CA ARG A 77 -4.30 -11.77 -6.15
C ARG A 77 -5.31 -12.92 -6.19
N ILE A 78 -6.27 -12.84 -7.11
CA ILE A 78 -7.31 -13.85 -7.32
C ILE A 78 -6.87 -14.89 -8.36
N GLY A 79 -5.99 -14.50 -9.29
CA GLY A 79 -5.37 -15.41 -10.27
C GLY A 79 -4.23 -16.24 -9.72
#